data_AF-A0A7L3AV22-F1
#
_entry.id   AF-A0A7L3AV22-F1
#
_cell.length_a   1.000
_cell.length_b   1.000
_cell.length_c   1.000
_cell.angle_alpha   90.00
_cell.angle_beta   90.00
_cell.angle_gamma   90.00
#
_symmetry.space_group_name_H-M   'P 1'
#
loop_
_entity.id
_entity.type
_entity.pdbx_description
1 polymer ?
#
loop_
_entity_poly.entity_id
_entity_poly.type
_entity_poly.pdbx_seq_one_letter_code
_entity_poly.pdbx_strand_id
1 'polypeptide(L)'
;GCPGVLAVLGLEAAAPSECELTRLLRDKLQYEMRLQYMKHYFPINYTLRVQYEEVLRPANITRLRNGTVSEVALRYLWFHVSSQAVLRIREVLPEQHPSWRYTQELCRLFDALGTEYSKYRQ
;
A
#
# COMPACT_ATOMS: atom_id res chain seq x y z
N GLY A 1 0.30 17.05 -3.49
CA GLY A 1 0.04 16.84 -4.92
C GLY A 1 1.24 16.13 -5.51
N CYS A 2 1.04 15.23 -6.49
CA CYS A 2 2.14 14.71 -7.31
C CYS A 2 2.76 15.89 -8.04
N PRO A 3 4.03 16.27 -7.80
CA PRO A 3 4.66 17.31 -8.57
C PRO A 3 4.96 16.71 -9.95
N GLY A 4 4.25 17.19 -10.96
CA GLY A 4 4.67 17.02 -12.34
C GLY A 4 5.95 17.83 -12.55
N VAL A 5 7.02 17.14 -12.96
CA VAL A 5 8.22 17.66 -13.63
C VAL A 5 9.06 18.68 -12.85
N LEU A 6 10.17 18.23 -12.24
CA LEU A 6 11.53 18.82 -12.32
C LEU A 6 12.42 18.17 -11.24
N ALA A 7 13.29 17.26 -11.68
CA ALA A 7 14.42 16.81 -10.88
C ALA A 7 15.47 17.94 -10.83
N VAL A 8 15.31 18.88 -9.91
CA VAL A 8 16.40 19.78 -9.51
C VAL A 8 16.30 19.96 -8.00
N LEU A 9 17.40 19.67 -7.29
CA LEU A 9 17.61 19.72 -5.84
C LEU A 9 17.19 18.49 -5.02
N GLY A 10 17.95 17.39 -5.14
CA GLY A 10 18.26 16.46 -4.03
C GLY A 10 17.11 15.77 -3.29
N LEU A 11 15.87 15.94 -3.73
CA LEU A 11 14.71 15.19 -3.27
C LEU A 11 14.61 13.95 -4.15
N GLU A 12 14.73 12.77 -3.54
CA GLU A 12 14.42 11.49 -4.19
C GLU A 12 12.93 11.48 -4.58
N ALA A 13 12.64 12.04 -5.75
CA ALA A 13 11.32 12.12 -6.32
C ALA A 13 10.90 10.71 -6.78
N ALA A 14 9.68 10.32 -6.41
CA ALA A 14 9.04 9.13 -6.97
C ALA A 14 8.96 9.27 -8.50
N ALA A 15 9.18 8.18 -9.22
CA ALA A 15 9.00 8.20 -10.68
C ALA A 15 7.57 8.65 -11.03
N PRO A 16 7.35 9.30 -12.19
CA PRO A 16 6.01 9.68 -12.62
C PRO A 16 5.01 8.50 -12.62
N SER A 17 5.47 7.31 -13.01
CA SER A 17 4.71 6.04 -12.95
C SER A 17 4.34 5.65 -11.51
N GLU A 18 5.29 5.75 -10.58
CA GLU A 18 5.07 5.49 -9.14
C GLU A 18 4.03 6.47 -8.57
N CYS A 19 4.08 7.76 -8.95
CA CYS A 19 3.12 8.74 -8.49
C CYS A 19 1.71 8.50 -9.04
N GLU A 20 1.60 8.05 -10.30
CA GLU A 20 0.32 7.68 -10.89
C GLU A 20 -0.30 6.45 -10.22
N LEU A 21 0.49 5.41 -9.97
CA LEU A 21 0.02 4.20 -9.29
C LEU A 21 -0.39 4.48 -7.84
N THR A 22 0.40 5.28 -7.11
CA THR A 22 0.05 5.69 -5.74
C THR A 22 -1.16 6.63 -5.70
N ARG A 23 -1.39 7.44 -6.75
CA ARG A 23 -2.65 8.19 -6.92
C ARG A 23 -3.84 7.25 -7.07
N LEU A 24 -3.75 6.24 -7.94
CA LEU A 24 -4.81 5.24 -8.11
C LEU A 24 -5.08 4.48 -6.82
N LEU A 25 -4.04 4.07 -6.10
CA LEU A 25 -4.16 3.46 -4.77
C LEU A 25 -4.85 4.40 -3.78
N ARG A 26 -4.48 5.68 -3.74
CA ARG A 26 -5.12 6.68 -2.87
C ARG A 26 -6.62 6.79 -3.18
N ASP A 27 -6.99 6.81 -4.44
CA ASP A 27 -8.39 6.92 -4.87
C ASP A 27 -9.19 5.65 -4.48
N LYS A 28 -8.58 4.46 -4.59
CA LYS A 28 -9.19 3.19 -4.12
C LYS A 28 -9.19 3.02 -2.60
N LEU A 29 -8.26 3.67 -1.89
CA LEU A 29 -8.13 3.62 -0.43
C LEU A 29 -8.77 4.84 0.26
N GLN A 30 -9.63 5.57 -0.43
CA GLN A 30 -10.45 6.61 0.19
C GLN A 30 -11.26 6.03 1.36
N TYR A 31 -11.59 6.89 2.33
CA TYR A 31 -12.24 6.48 3.57
C TYR A 31 -13.53 5.71 3.33
N GLU A 32 -14.39 6.20 2.43
CA GLU A 32 -15.67 5.57 2.10
C GLU A 32 -15.51 4.16 1.53
N MET A 33 -14.55 3.97 0.62
CA MET A 33 -14.22 2.66 0.05
C MET A 33 -13.72 1.71 1.14
N ARG A 34 -12.80 2.15 1.99
CA ARG A 34 -12.31 1.32 3.11
C ARG A 34 -13.43 0.98 4.09
N LEU A 35 -14.30 1.93 4.43
CA LEU A 35 -15.41 1.70 5.34
C LEU A 35 -16.40 0.67 4.77
N GLN A 36 -16.77 0.80 3.51
CA GLN A 36 -17.70 -0.13 2.87
C GLN A 36 -17.10 -1.53 2.76
N TYR A 37 -15.93 -1.65 2.12
CA TYR A 37 -15.38 -2.95 1.75
C TYR A 37 -14.62 -3.65 2.87
N MET A 38 -14.09 -2.93 3.88
CA MET A 38 -13.29 -3.51 4.97
C MET A 38 -13.97 -3.47 6.34
N LYS A 39 -15.16 -2.86 6.45
CA LYS A 39 -15.96 -2.88 7.69
C LYS A 39 -17.38 -3.39 7.45
N HIS A 40 -18.17 -2.77 6.57
CA HIS A 40 -19.60 -3.11 6.42
C HIS A 40 -19.83 -4.50 5.83
N TYR A 41 -18.95 -4.93 4.92
CA TYR A 41 -19.02 -6.26 4.31
C TYR A 41 -18.41 -7.38 5.15
N PHE A 42 -17.83 -7.06 6.31
CA PHE A 42 -17.28 -8.05 7.23
C PHE A 42 -18.20 -8.22 8.46
N PRO A 43 -18.21 -9.41 9.10
CA PRO A 43 -18.89 -9.59 10.37
C PRO A 43 -18.38 -8.61 11.44
N ILE A 44 -19.27 -8.26 12.38
CA ILE A 44 -18.90 -7.41 13.52
C ILE A 44 -17.78 -8.09 14.31
N ASN A 45 -16.72 -7.34 14.62
CA ASN A 45 -15.51 -7.82 15.32
C ASN A 45 -14.74 -8.93 14.59
N TYR A 46 -14.90 -9.05 13.27
CA TYR A 46 -14.03 -9.90 12.48
C TYR A 46 -12.56 -9.44 12.58
N THR A 47 -11.65 -10.39 12.80
CA THR A 47 -10.21 -10.12 12.96
C THR A 47 -9.38 -11.14 12.21
N LEU A 48 -8.20 -10.72 11.75
CA LEU A 48 -7.19 -11.57 11.15
C LEU A 48 -5.98 -11.65 12.06
N ARG A 49 -5.41 -12.86 12.19
CA ARG A 49 -4.14 -13.06 12.89
C ARG A 49 -3.01 -12.66 11.98
N VAL A 50 -2.18 -11.74 12.44
CA VAL A 50 -0.99 -11.24 11.76
C VAL A 50 0.17 -11.17 12.76
N GLN A 51 1.38 -11.28 12.26
CA GLN A 51 2.60 -11.05 13.04
C GLN A 51 2.76 -9.57 13.35
N TYR A 52 3.55 -9.27 14.38
CA TYR A 52 3.76 -7.90 14.84
C TYR A 52 4.38 -7.02 13.74
N GLU A 53 5.31 -7.57 12.97
CA GLU A 53 6.05 -6.90 11.89
C GLU A 53 5.15 -6.55 10.70
N GLU A 54 4.00 -7.20 10.58
CA GLU A 54 3.04 -6.98 9.49
C GLU A 54 2.12 -5.78 9.78
N VAL A 55 2.26 -5.15 10.94
CA VAL A 55 1.51 -3.96 11.35
C VAL A 55 2.40 -2.73 11.23
N LEU A 56 2.31 -2.05 10.08
CA LEU A 56 3.05 -0.82 9.81
C LEU A 56 2.16 0.42 10.02
N ARG A 57 2.47 1.21 11.06
CA ARG A 57 1.78 2.48 11.38
C ARG A 57 2.70 3.67 11.16
N PRO A 58 2.16 4.91 11.11
CA PRO A 58 2.98 6.12 11.00
C PRO A 58 4.08 6.23 12.07
N ALA A 59 3.80 5.78 13.30
CA ALA A 59 4.81 5.76 14.37
C ALA A 59 6.02 4.86 14.05
N ASN A 60 5.81 3.72 13.37
CA ASN A 60 6.90 2.86 12.91
C ASN A 60 7.76 3.59 11.88
N ILE A 61 7.12 4.27 10.92
CA ILE A 61 7.80 5.06 9.88
C ILE A 61 8.61 6.20 10.51
N THR A 62 8.03 6.98 11.42
CA THR A 62 8.73 8.07 12.13
C THR A 62 9.94 7.54 12.89
N ARG A 63 9.81 6.41 13.59
CA ARG A 63 10.92 5.79 14.32
C ARG A 63 12.05 5.37 13.38
N LEU A 64 11.73 4.73 12.25
CA LEU A 64 12.72 4.28 11.27
C LEU A 64 13.39 5.44 10.54
N ARG A 65 12.64 6.48 10.17
CA ARG A 65 13.18 7.73 9.59
C ARG A 65 14.19 8.37 10.54
N ASN A 66 13.89 8.45 11.83
CA ASN A 66 14.82 8.97 12.84
C ASN A 66 16.04 8.05 13.04
N GLY A 67 15.91 6.76 12.73
CA GLY A 67 16.97 5.75 12.79
C GLY A 67 17.83 5.66 11.52
N THR A 68 17.89 6.71 10.69
CA THR A 68 18.70 6.82 9.45
C THR A 68 18.27 5.94 8.28
N VAL A 69 17.05 5.38 8.29
CA VAL A 69 16.52 4.66 7.13
C VAL A 69 16.14 5.64 6.01
N SER A 70 16.59 5.36 4.78
CA SER A 70 16.30 6.22 3.62
C SER A 70 14.82 6.24 3.23
N GLU A 71 14.39 7.32 2.58
CA GLU A 71 12.99 7.45 2.12
C GLU A 71 12.60 6.37 1.12
N VAL A 72 13.49 6.00 0.20
CA VAL A 72 13.26 4.89 -0.74
C VAL A 72 13.04 3.58 0.00
N ALA A 73 13.84 3.28 1.03
CA ALA A 73 13.66 2.07 1.84
C ALA A 73 12.34 2.09 2.63
N LEU A 74 11.92 3.25 3.16
CA LEU A 74 10.63 3.41 3.84
C LEU A 74 9.44 3.24 2.87
N ARG A 75 9.53 3.78 1.65
CA ARG A 75 8.49 3.61 0.61
C ARG A 75 8.39 2.14 0.20
N TYR A 76 9.51 1.46 -0.02
CA TYR A 76 9.54 0.04 -0.32
C TYR A 76 8.96 -0.80 0.82
N LEU A 77 9.34 -0.51 2.07
CA LEU A 77 8.78 -1.18 3.26
C LEU A 77 7.26 -1.00 3.34
N TRP A 78 6.77 0.23 3.13
CA TRP A 78 5.35 0.51 3.09
C TRP A 78 4.63 -0.30 2.00
N PHE A 79 5.18 -0.31 0.79
CA PHE A 79 4.66 -1.09 -0.31
C PHE A 79 4.59 -2.58 0.04
N HIS A 80 5.69 -3.14 0.54
CA HIS A 80 5.80 -4.56 0.85
C HIS A 80 4.77 -4.98 1.89
N VAL A 81 4.72 -4.30 3.05
CA VAL A 81 3.78 -4.62 4.13
C VAL A 81 2.33 -4.41 3.68
N SER A 82 2.04 -3.34 2.94
CA SER A 82 0.67 -3.06 2.47
C SER A 82 0.19 -4.09 1.44
N SER A 83 1.07 -4.52 0.53
CA SER A 83 0.78 -5.59 -0.44
C SER A 83 0.48 -6.90 0.27
N GLN A 84 1.31 -7.30 1.24
CA GLN A 84 1.10 -8.51 2.04
C GLN A 84 -0.20 -8.44 2.85
N ALA A 85 -0.55 -7.28 3.41
CA ALA A 85 -1.81 -7.11 4.13
C ALA A 85 -3.03 -7.35 3.23
N VAL A 86 -3.02 -6.86 1.99
CA VAL A 86 -4.12 -7.11 1.04
C VAL A 86 -4.17 -8.58 0.62
N LEU A 87 -3.02 -9.23 0.40
CA LEU A 87 -2.96 -10.66 0.09
C LEU A 87 -3.55 -11.51 1.22
N ARG A 88 -3.18 -11.24 2.47
CA ARG A 88 -3.74 -11.89 3.67
C ARG A 88 -5.25 -11.72 3.78
N ILE A 89 -5.78 -10.53 3.51
CA ILE A 89 -7.23 -10.31 3.47
C ILE A 89 -7.84 -11.18 2.37
N ARG A 90 -7.22 -11.25 1.19
CA ARG A 90 -7.77 -12.00 0.07
C ARG A 90 -7.74 -13.52 0.30
N GLU A 91 -6.77 -14.05 1.02
CA GLU A 91 -6.68 -15.48 1.39
C GLU A 91 -7.91 -15.99 2.16
N VAL A 92 -8.57 -15.11 2.93
CA VAL A 92 -9.76 -15.48 3.72
C VAL A 92 -11.08 -15.15 3.03
N LEU A 93 -11.03 -14.49 1.87
CA LEU A 93 -12.23 -14.08 1.15
C LEU A 93 -12.61 -15.12 0.09
N PRO A 94 -13.83 -15.65 0.06
CA PRO A 94 -14.31 -16.42 -1.08
C PRO A 94 -14.56 -15.49 -2.28
N GLU A 95 -14.53 -16.03 -3.50
CA GLU A 95 -14.73 -15.24 -4.72
C GLU A 95 -16.09 -14.53 -4.79
N GLN A 96 -17.11 -15.11 -4.14
CA GLN A 96 -18.45 -14.54 -4.07
C GLN A 96 -18.56 -13.38 -3.05
N HIS A 97 -17.53 -13.15 -2.23
CA HIS A 97 -17.56 -12.08 -1.23
C HIS A 97 -17.62 -10.71 -1.92
N PRO A 98 -18.46 -9.75 -1.44
CA PRO A 98 -18.61 -8.46 -2.08
C PRO A 98 -17.32 -7.61 -2.10
N SER A 99 -16.37 -7.87 -1.18
CA SER A 99 -15.04 -7.25 -1.18
C SER A 99 -14.01 -7.93 -2.08
N TRP A 100 -14.32 -9.07 -2.70
CA TRP A 100 -13.37 -9.83 -3.52
C TRP A 100 -12.81 -8.98 -4.67
N ARG A 101 -13.67 -8.39 -5.50
CA ARG A 101 -13.25 -7.53 -6.62
C ARG A 101 -12.45 -6.33 -6.16
N TYR A 102 -12.87 -5.69 -5.05
CA TYR A 102 -12.14 -4.56 -4.47
C TYR A 102 -10.71 -4.95 -4.07
N THR A 103 -10.54 -6.06 -3.35
CA THR A 103 -9.21 -6.57 -2.97
C THR A 103 -8.38 -7.03 -4.16
N GLN A 104 -9.02 -7.57 -5.21
CA GLN A 104 -8.34 -7.94 -6.46
C GLN A 104 -7.77 -6.72 -7.20
N GLU A 105 -8.53 -5.62 -7.26
CA GLU A 105 -8.04 -4.37 -7.85
C GLU A 105 -6.86 -3.79 -7.07
N LEU A 106 -6.92 -3.82 -5.73
CA LEU A 106 -5.80 -3.41 -4.89
C LEU A 106 -4.56 -4.28 -5.15
N CYS A 107 -4.72 -5.60 -5.25
CA CYS A 107 -3.61 -6.50 -5.60
C CYS A 107 -2.97 -6.09 -6.93
N ARG A 108 -3.76 -5.85 -7.98
CA ARG A 108 -3.25 -5.44 -9.29
C ARG A 108 -2.47 -4.12 -9.24
N LEU A 109 -2.95 -3.15 -8.46
CA LEU A 109 -2.25 -1.87 -8.29
C LEU A 109 -0.92 -2.05 -7.53
N PHE A 110 -0.90 -2.91 -6.51
CA PHE A 110 0.33 -3.26 -5.81
C PHE A 110 1.30 -4.06 -6.70
N ASP A 111 0.83 -4.99 -7.52
CA ASP A 111 1.68 -5.74 -8.46
C ASP A 111 2.35 -4.81 -9.48
N ALA A 112 1.58 -3.85 -10.02
CA ALA A 112 2.11 -2.81 -10.90
C ALA A 112 3.17 -1.93 -10.18
N LEU A 113 2.90 -1.55 -8.93
CA LEU A 113 3.83 -0.77 -8.12
C LEU A 113 5.10 -1.57 -7.78
N GLY A 114 4.98 -2.88 -7.53
CA GLY A 114 6.10 -3.78 -7.32
C GLY A 114 6.98 -3.93 -8.56
N THR A 115 6.36 -3.90 -9.74
CA THR A 115 7.09 -3.86 -11.02
C THR A 115 7.92 -2.58 -11.13
N GLU A 116 7.38 -1.42 -10.74
CA GLU A 116 8.18 -0.18 -10.68
C GLU A 116 9.32 -0.29 -9.66
N TYR A 117 9.08 -0.83 -8.46
CA TYR A 117 10.13 -0.98 -7.46
C TYR A 117 11.25 -1.94 -7.87
N SER A 118 10.95 -2.97 -8.66
CA SER A 118 11.95 -3.92 -9.16
C SER A 118 12.99 -3.28 -10.07
N LYS A 119 12.64 -2.18 -10.75
CA LYS A 119 13.56 -1.43 -11.63
C LYS A 119 14.70 -0.75 -10.87
N TYR A 120 14.50 -0.42 -9.59
CA TYR A 120 15.52 0.22 -8.75
C TYR A 120 16.48 -0.77 -8.09
N ARG A 121 16.27 -2.09 -8.27
CA ARG A 121 17.11 -3.15 -7.71
C ARG A 121 18.20 -3.63 -8.69
N GLN A 122 18.16 -3.16 -9.94
CA GLN A 122 19.18 -3.36 -10.97
C GLN A 122 20.13 -2.17 -11.00
#